data_AF-A0AAD7R2I9-F1
#
_entry.id   AF-A0AAD7R2I9-F1
#
_cell.length_a   1.000
_cell.length_b   1.000
_cell.length_c   1.000
_cell.angle_alpha   90.00
_cell.angle_beta   90.00
_cell.angle_gamma   90.00
#
_symmetry.space_group_name_H-M   'P 1'
#
loop_
_entity.id
_entity.type
_entity.pdbx_description
1 polymer ?
#
loop_
_entity_poly.entity_id
_entity_poly.type
_entity_poly.pdbx_seq_one_letter_code
_entity_poly.pdbx_strand_id
1 'polypeptide(L)'
;MERALLDVEPTPDNYTMFVQAVKKTACACIPRGCRKEYIAGLTEESLQLLESYEFGNDPFSDTTSELGDALTESLGRERRKAWQDLIENINMTQNSKKAWSTIRKLNGDKITPPSVSDTTPNQVGSQLVANGDEQRRAGPKENIIPQSSRAISRTCPY
;
A
#
# COMPACT_ATOMS: atom_id res chain seq x y z
N MET A 1 7.14 35.93 -10.07
CA MET A 1 7.22 34.49 -10.39
C MET A 1 7.71 34.25 -11.83
N GLU A 2 7.21 35.01 -12.81
CA GLU A 2 7.61 34.91 -14.23
C GLU A 2 9.05 35.37 -14.53
N ARG A 3 9.62 36.23 -13.68
CA ARG A 3 10.99 36.77 -13.83
C ARG A 3 12.09 35.70 -13.90
N ALA A 4 11.91 34.54 -13.29
CA ALA A 4 12.91 33.45 -13.32
C ALA A 4 12.92 32.66 -14.64
N LEU A 5 11.85 32.75 -15.44
CA LEU A 5 11.77 32.14 -16.76
C LEU A 5 12.30 33.07 -17.86
N LEU A 6 12.29 34.39 -17.61
CA LEU A 6 12.77 35.43 -18.52
C LEU A 6 14.30 35.59 -18.51
N ASP A 7 14.98 35.05 -17.50
CA ASP A 7 16.43 35.19 -17.28
C ASP A 7 17.27 34.08 -17.94
N VAL A 8 16.61 33.08 -18.56
CA VAL A 8 17.29 31.99 -19.27
C VAL A 8 17.33 32.31 -20.75
N GLU A 9 18.53 32.44 -21.31
CA GLU A 9 18.68 32.61 -22.77
C GLU A 9 18.12 31.39 -23.50
N PRO A 10 17.35 31.59 -24.60
CA PRO A 10 16.71 30.51 -25.35
C PRO A 10 17.71 29.81 -26.28
N THR A 11 18.77 29.25 -25.70
CA THR A 11 19.77 28.44 -26.38
C THR A 11 19.54 26.94 -26.08
N PRO A 12 19.84 26.04 -27.04
CA PRO A 12 19.66 24.59 -26.84
C PRO A 12 20.42 24.05 -25.63
N ASP A 13 21.60 24.61 -25.35
CA ASP A 13 22.46 24.22 -24.22
C ASP A 13 21.82 24.52 -22.86
N ASN A 14 20.98 25.56 -22.79
CA ASN A 14 20.31 26.00 -21.56
C ASN A 14 18.94 25.34 -21.32
N TYR A 15 18.52 24.39 -22.17
CA TYR A 15 17.23 23.70 -22.06
C TYR A 15 17.03 23.04 -20.69
N THR A 16 18.09 22.45 -20.13
CA THR A 16 18.04 21.81 -18.81
C THR A 16 17.72 22.80 -17.69
N MET A 17 18.30 23.99 -17.73
CA MET A 17 18.05 25.07 -16.78
C MET A 17 16.62 25.61 -16.89
N PHE A 18 16.12 25.76 -18.12
CA PHE A 18 14.73 26.13 -18.38
C PHE A 18 13.74 25.13 -17.78
N VAL A 19 13.92 23.83 -18.02
CA VAL A 19 13.04 22.78 -17.47
C VAL A 19 13.04 22.79 -15.94
N GLN A 20 14.19 23.00 -15.32
CA GLN A 20 14.29 23.12 -13.86
C GLN A 20 13.56 24.36 -13.33
N ALA A 21 13.71 25.50 -14.01
CA ALA A 21 13.01 26.73 -13.66
C ALA A 21 11.49 26.57 -13.75
N VAL A 22 10.98 25.96 -14.83
CA VAL A 22 9.55 25.64 -15.02
C VAL A 22 9.05 24.69 -13.93
N LYS A 23 9.81 23.64 -13.60
CA LYS A 23 9.43 22.70 -12.55
C LYS A 23 9.36 23.38 -11.18
N LYS A 24 10.31 24.28 -10.89
CA LYS A 24 10.37 25.02 -9.63
C LYS A 24 9.21 26.02 -9.50
N THR A 25 8.91 26.77 -10.55
CA THR A 25 7.75 27.68 -10.56
C THR A 25 6.44 26.91 -10.45
N ALA A 26 6.28 25.82 -11.20
CA ALA A 26 5.10 24.95 -11.08
C ALA A 26 4.94 24.39 -9.67
N CYS A 27 6.02 23.89 -9.05
CA CYS A 27 5.96 23.38 -7.68
C CYS A 27 5.64 24.46 -6.63
N ALA A 28 6.01 25.72 -6.88
CA ALA A 28 5.69 26.85 -6.01
C ALA A 28 4.26 27.37 -6.21
N CYS A 29 3.71 27.29 -7.43
CA CYS A 29 2.36 27.73 -7.75
C CYS A 29 1.29 26.69 -7.41
N ILE A 30 1.62 25.40 -7.45
CA ILE A 30 0.68 24.34 -7.09
C ILE A 30 0.67 24.23 -5.56
N PRO A 31 -0.44 24.58 -4.88
CA PRO A 31 -0.54 24.38 -3.44
C PRO A 31 -0.51 22.89 -3.16
N ARG A 32 0.66 22.39 -2.72
CA ARG A 32 0.73 21.07 -2.11
C ARG A 32 0.07 21.22 -0.74
N GLY A 33 -1.21 20.87 -0.65
CA GLY A 33 -1.93 20.92 0.61
C GLY A 33 -1.09 20.27 1.72
N CYS A 34 -1.08 20.87 2.91
CA CYS A 34 -0.42 20.28 4.06
C CYS A 34 -1.10 18.94 4.34
N ARG A 35 -0.40 17.84 4.05
CA ARG A 35 -0.89 16.50 4.38
C ARG A 35 -0.78 16.36 5.89
N LYS A 36 -1.85 16.67 6.60
CA LYS A 36 -1.96 16.35 8.04
C LYS A 36 -1.74 14.85 8.18
N GLU A 37 -0.90 14.47 9.13
CA GLU A 37 -0.74 13.06 9.47
C GLU A 37 -2.11 12.52 9.88
N TYR A 38 -2.61 11.54 9.13
CA TYR A 38 -3.89 10.94 9.43
C TYR A 38 -3.75 10.11 10.71
N ILE A 39 -4.43 10.52 11.77
CA ILE A 39 -4.52 9.77 13.01
C ILE A 39 -5.84 9.00 12.98
N ALA A 40 -5.76 7.67 13.03
CA ALA A 40 -6.95 6.82 13.02
C ALA A 40 -7.78 7.02 14.30
N GLY A 41 -9.09 7.19 14.13
CA GLY A 41 -10.04 7.42 15.22
C GLY A 41 -10.18 8.89 15.63
N LEU A 42 -9.52 9.82 14.93
CA LEU A 42 -9.57 11.24 15.24
C LEU A 42 -10.89 11.85 14.76
N THR A 43 -11.81 12.08 15.70
CA THR A 43 -13.06 12.83 15.54
C THR A 43 -12.87 14.30 15.91
N GLU A 44 -13.87 15.14 15.61
CA GLU A 44 -13.86 16.56 15.99
C GLU A 44 -13.77 16.76 17.52
N GLU A 45 -14.43 15.91 18.30
CA GLU A 45 -14.32 15.92 19.77
C GLU A 45 -12.89 15.60 20.23
N SER A 46 -12.27 14.56 19.66
CA SER A 46 -10.89 14.21 20.00
C SER A 46 -9.87 15.24 19.50
N LEU A 47 -10.19 16.02 18.45
CA LEU A 47 -9.36 17.14 18.00
C LEU A 47 -9.37 18.27 19.03
N GLN A 48 -10.52 18.59 19.60
CA GLN A 48 -10.64 19.61 20.66
C GLN A 48 -9.87 19.18 21.91
N LEU A 49 -9.99 17.90 22.31
CA LEU A 49 -9.20 17.34 23.42
C LEU A 49 -7.70 17.35 23.14
N LEU A 50 -7.29 17.11 21.89
CA LEU A 50 -5.89 17.16 21.49
C LEU A 50 -5.34 18.60 21.51
N GLU A 51 -6.15 19.59 21.15
CA GLU A 51 -5.77 21.00 21.20
C GLU A 51 -5.65 21.52 22.63
N SER A 52 -6.50 21.06 23.56
CA SER A 52 -6.42 21.42 24.97
C SER A 52 -5.35 20.65 25.75
N TYR A 53 -4.85 19.54 25.21
CA TYR A 53 -3.83 18.71 25.85
C TYR A 53 -2.42 19.35 25.73
N GLU A 54 -2.02 20.10 26.76
CA GLU A 54 -0.72 20.78 26.82
C GLU A 54 0.32 19.99 27.64
N PHE A 55 0.84 18.89 27.08
CA PHE A 55 1.87 18.07 27.75
C PHE A 55 3.18 18.82 28.06
N GLY A 56 3.50 19.87 27.28
CA GLY A 56 4.76 20.60 27.42
C GLY A 56 4.84 21.55 28.62
N ASN A 57 3.69 21.95 29.18
CA ASN A 57 3.66 22.94 30.27
C ASN A 57 3.68 22.24 31.65
N ASP A 58 2.74 21.32 31.88
CA ASP A 58 2.67 20.55 33.13
C ASP A 58 2.25 19.10 32.86
N PRO A 59 3.21 18.18 32.71
CA PRO A 59 2.94 16.78 32.38
C PRO A 59 2.36 15.97 33.55
N PHE A 60 2.46 16.46 34.79
CA PHE A 60 1.98 15.76 35.99
C PHE A 60 0.77 16.43 36.63
N SER A 61 0.19 17.45 35.99
CA SER A 61 -1.09 18.02 36.39
C SER A 61 -2.20 16.99 36.31
N ASP A 62 -3.09 17.00 37.30
CA ASP A 62 -4.32 16.19 37.28
C ASP A 62 -5.15 16.49 36.02
N THR A 63 -5.22 17.76 35.60
CA THR A 63 -5.93 18.18 34.39
C THR A 63 -5.32 17.62 33.10
N THR A 64 -4.00 17.60 32.98
CA THR A 64 -3.29 17.02 31.83
C THR A 64 -3.51 15.51 31.79
N SER A 65 -3.50 14.83 32.95
CA SER A 65 -3.79 13.40 33.03
C SER A 65 -5.23 13.09 32.61
N GLU A 66 -6.21 13.83 33.14
CA GLU A 66 -7.62 13.66 32.80
C GLU A 66 -7.89 13.90 31.30
N LEU A 67 -7.29 14.95 30.71
CA LEU A 67 -7.39 15.22 29.27
C LEU A 67 -6.73 14.12 28.43
N GLY A 68 -5.58 13.61 28.87
CA GLY A 68 -4.89 12.50 28.22
C GLY A 68 -5.71 11.21 28.24
N ASP A 69 -6.32 10.90 29.37
CA ASP A 69 -7.19 9.74 29.54
C ASP A 69 -8.45 9.87 28.68
N ALA A 70 -9.12 11.03 28.71
CA ALA A 70 -10.29 11.31 27.88
C ALA A 70 -9.98 11.22 26.38
N LEU A 71 -8.83 11.76 25.95
CA LEU A 71 -8.37 11.66 24.57
C LEU A 71 -8.11 10.19 24.18
N THR A 72 -7.41 9.44 25.03
CA THR A 72 -7.10 8.03 24.78
C THR A 72 -8.37 7.18 24.72
N GLU A 73 -9.33 7.45 25.60
CA GLU A 73 -10.60 6.74 25.63
C GLU A 73 -11.44 7.04 24.38
N SER A 74 -11.54 8.31 23.97
CA SER A 74 -12.27 8.72 22.76
C SER A 74 -11.70 8.08 21.50
N LEU A 75 -10.37 8.12 21.32
CA LEU A 75 -9.67 7.44 20.23
C LEU A 75 -9.90 5.93 20.27
N GLY A 76 -9.80 5.32 21.46
CA GLY A 76 -10.04 3.89 21.66
C GLY A 76 -11.46 3.48 21.30
N ARG A 77 -12.45 4.31 21.65
CA ARG A 77 -13.87 4.11 21.34
C ARG A 77 -14.12 4.11 19.85
N GLU A 78 -13.64 5.14 19.14
CA GLU A 78 -13.86 5.26 17.70
C GLU A 78 -13.16 4.14 16.93
N ARG A 79 -11.94 3.77 17.33
CA ARG A 79 -11.22 2.63 16.75
C ARG A 79 -11.97 1.31 16.96
N ARG A 80 -12.51 1.07 18.17
CA ARG A 80 -13.32 -0.11 18.46
C ARG A 80 -14.57 -0.15 17.61
N LYS A 81 -15.28 0.97 17.48
CA LYS A 81 -16.47 1.09 16.63
C LYS A 81 -16.15 0.79 15.16
N ALA A 82 -15.14 1.44 14.60
CA ALA A 82 -14.70 1.18 13.23
C ALA A 82 -14.29 -0.29 13.00
N TRP A 83 -13.71 -0.93 14.02
CA TRP A 83 -13.37 -2.35 13.96
C TRP A 83 -14.60 -3.26 14.05
N GLN A 84 -15.58 -2.93 14.89
CA GLN A 84 -16.87 -3.64 14.96
C GLN A 84 -17.61 -3.54 13.62
N ASP A 85 -17.72 -2.33 13.06
CA ASP A 85 -18.34 -2.09 11.76
C ASP A 85 -17.61 -2.87 10.65
N LEU A 86 -16.28 -2.94 10.69
CA LEU A 86 -15.50 -3.72 9.75
C LEU A 86 -15.84 -5.21 9.84
N ILE A 87 -15.89 -5.78 11.05
CA ILE A 87 -16.18 -7.20 11.27
C ILE A 87 -17.63 -7.53 10.85
N GLU A 88 -18.60 -6.68 11.20
CA GLU A 88 -20.01 -6.90 10.87
C GLU A 88 -20.26 -6.86 9.36
N ASN A 89 -19.59 -5.95 8.65
CA ASN A 89 -19.78 -5.76 7.21
C ASN A 89 -18.88 -6.65 6.33
N ILE A 90 -17.94 -7.41 6.90
CA ILE A 90 -16.99 -8.18 6.10
C ILE A 90 -17.64 -9.46 5.54
N ASN A 91 -18.07 -9.38 4.28
CA ASN A 91 -18.56 -10.56 3.59
C ASN A 91 -17.38 -11.40 3.06
N MET A 92 -17.14 -12.57 3.66
CA MET A 92 -16.05 -13.47 3.24
C MET A 92 -16.22 -14.06 1.84
N THR A 93 -17.45 -14.15 1.34
CA THR A 93 -17.72 -14.71 0.00
C THR A 93 -17.40 -13.72 -1.11
N GLN A 94 -17.80 -12.46 -0.95
CA GLN A 94 -17.62 -11.41 -1.95
C GLN A 94 -16.29 -10.67 -1.81
N ASN A 95 -15.68 -10.69 -0.62
CA ASN A 95 -14.50 -9.89 -0.29
C ASN A 95 -13.47 -10.70 0.52
N SER A 96 -13.25 -11.94 0.08
CA SER A 96 -12.32 -12.90 0.69
C SER A 96 -10.92 -12.31 0.90
N LYS A 97 -10.39 -11.53 -0.04
CA LYS A 97 -9.06 -10.90 0.08
C LYS A 97 -8.96 -9.98 1.30
N LYS A 98 -9.95 -9.10 1.53
CA LYS A 98 -9.92 -8.22 2.70
C LYS A 98 -10.15 -9.01 3.98
N ALA A 99 -11.03 -10.02 3.97
CA ALA A 99 -11.27 -10.89 5.12
C ALA A 99 -10.03 -11.70 5.54
N TRP A 100 -9.33 -12.31 4.58
CA TRP A 100 -8.09 -13.01 4.86
C TRP A 100 -6.98 -12.06 5.30
N SER A 101 -6.96 -10.83 4.74
CA SER A 101 -6.02 -9.81 5.22
C SER A 101 -6.31 -9.36 6.64
N THR A 102 -7.57 -9.26 7.07
CA THR A 102 -7.91 -8.88 8.45
C THR A 102 -7.54 -10.00 9.42
N ILE A 103 -7.88 -11.26 9.11
CA ILE A 103 -7.47 -12.43 9.91
C ILE A 103 -5.95 -12.48 10.08
N ARG A 104 -5.20 -12.28 9.00
CA ARG A 104 -3.73 -12.31 9.03
C ARG A 104 -3.14 -11.23 9.95
N LYS A 105 -3.72 -10.03 9.94
CA LYS A 105 -3.32 -8.94 10.86
C LYS A 105 -3.61 -9.29 12.32
N LEU A 106 -4.71 -10.00 12.61
CA LEU A 106 -5.08 -10.42 13.97
C LEU A 106 -4.15 -11.51 14.50
N ASN A 107 -3.74 -12.46 13.66
CA ASN A 107 -2.81 -13.52 14.04
C ASN A 107 -1.37 -13.03 14.25
N GLY A 108 -1.08 -11.76 13.95
CA GLY A 108 0.28 -11.22 14.05
C GLY A 108 1.22 -11.79 12.99
N ASP A 109 0.68 -12.40 11.93
CA ASP A 109 1.47 -12.92 10.82
C ASP A 109 2.22 -11.75 10.19
N LYS A 110 3.54 -11.78 10.28
CA LYS A 110 4.39 -10.77 9.66
C LYS A 110 4.14 -10.85 8.16
N ILE A 111 3.63 -9.77 7.58
CA ILE A 111 3.56 -9.61 6.12
C ILE A 111 5.02 -9.44 5.69
N THR A 112 5.70 -10.55 5.41
CA THR A 112 6.98 -10.50 4.75
C THR A 112 6.75 -9.84 3.40
N PRO A 113 7.45 -8.73 3.07
CA PRO A 113 7.41 -8.23 1.72
C PRO A 113 7.80 -9.38 0.80
N PRO A 114 7.13 -9.54 -0.36
CA PRO A 114 7.53 -10.56 -1.31
C PRO A 114 9.02 -10.38 -1.57
N SER A 115 9.81 -11.44 -1.34
CA SER A 115 11.22 -11.43 -1.66
C SER A 115 11.36 -10.96 -3.10
N VAL A 116 12.15 -9.91 -3.32
CA VAL A 116 12.44 -9.43 -4.66
C VAL A 116 13.01 -10.64 -5.40
N SER A 117 12.27 -11.16 -6.38
CA SER A 117 12.76 -12.27 -7.18
C SER A 117 13.91 -11.74 -8.01
N ASP A 118 15.07 -12.42 -7.97
CA ASP A 118 16.24 -12.08 -8.79
C ASP A 118 15.97 -12.19 -10.31
N THR A 119 14.78 -12.67 -10.68
CA THR A 119 14.33 -12.79 -12.06
C THR A 119 14.10 -11.42 -12.68
N THR A 120 14.96 -11.07 -13.65
CA THR A 120 14.79 -9.87 -14.45
C THR A 120 13.73 -10.08 -15.53
N PRO A 121 12.98 -9.03 -15.94
CA PRO A 121 12.00 -9.12 -17.03
C PRO A 121 12.57 -9.74 -18.31
N ASN A 122 13.84 -9.47 -18.61
CA ASN A 122 14.54 -10.05 -19.76
C ASN A 122 14.74 -11.57 -19.64
N GLN A 123 15.00 -12.09 -18.44
CA GLN A 123 15.09 -13.54 -18.22
C GLN A 123 13.74 -14.21 -18.47
N VAL A 124 12.64 -13.62 -17.98
CA VAL A 124 11.28 -14.10 -18.24
C VAL A 124 10.97 -14.06 -19.75
N GLY A 125 11.30 -12.95 -20.41
CA GLY A 125 11.13 -12.81 -21.86
C GLY A 125 11.93 -13.86 -22.65
N SER A 126 13.19 -14.09 -22.27
CA SER A 126 14.04 -15.10 -22.91
C SER A 126 13.53 -16.52 -22.73
N GLN A 127 13.01 -16.87 -21.55
CA GLN A 127 12.38 -18.17 -21.29
C GLN A 127 11.09 -18.35 -22.08
N LEU A 128 10.25 -17.31 -22.19
CA LEU A 128 9.02 -17.37 -22.98
C LEU A 128 9.33 -17.62 -24.47
N VAL A 129 10.37 -16.98 -25.00
CA VAL A 129 10.83 -17.22 -26.38
C VAL A 129 11.37 -18.63 -26.55
N ALA A 130 12.22 -19.10 -25.63
CA ALA A 130 12.77 -20.46 -25.67
C ALA A 130 11.66 -21.53 -25.62
N ASN A 131 10.71 -21.41 -24.69
CA ASN A 131 9.58 -22.32 -24.56
C ASN A 131 8.63 -22.26 -25.76
N GLY A 132 8.45 -21.07 -26.36
CA GLY A 132 7.66 -20.88 -27.58
C GLY A 132 8.34 -21.44 -28.84
N ASP A 133 9.66 -21.53 -28.86
CA ASP A 133 10.43 -22.15 -29.95
C ASP A 133 10.39 -23.67 -29.89
N GLU A 134 10.41 -24.27 -28.70
CA GLU A 134 10.29 -25.72 -28.53
C GLU A 134 8.94 -26.26 -29.05
N GLN A 135 7.85 -25.51 -28.84
CA GLN A 135 6.54 -25.88 -29.40
C GLN A 135 6.46 -25.74 -30.92
N ARG A 136 7.25 -24.83 -31.51
CA ARG A 136 7.33 -24.67 -32.98
C ARG A 136 8.21 -25.72 -33.65
N ARG A 137 9.19 -26.29 -32.92
CA ARG A 137 10.07 -27.37 -33.41
C ARG A 137 9.50 -28.76 -33.19
N ALA A 138 8.55 -28.91 -32.26
CA ALA A 138 7.75 -30.12 -32.14
C ALA A 138 6.70 -30.17 -33.26
N GLY A 139 7.12 -30.59 -34.46
CA GLY A 139 6.21 -31.09 -35.48
C GLY A 139 5.33 -32.22 -34.94
N PRO A 140 4.23 -32.57 -35.63
CA PRO A 140 3.23 -33.51 -35.12
C PRO A 140 3.90 -34.83 -34.74
N LYS A 141 3.88 -35.17 -33.45
CA LYS A 141 4.30 -36.49 -32.98
C LYS A 141 3.26 -37.48 -33.48
N GLU A 142 3.70 -38.43 -34.31
CA GLU A 142 2.89 -39.60 -34.68
C GLU A 142 2.33 -40.26 -33.42
N ASN A 143 1.07 -40.67 -33.53
CA ASN A 143 0.27 -41.26 -32.47
C ASN A 143 1.01 -42.41 -31.76
N ILE A 144 1.51 -42.16 -30.55
CA ILE A 144 1.82 -43.21 -29.60
C ILE A 144 0.58 -43.40 -28.74
N ILE A 145 -0.11 -44.50 -28.99
CA ILE A 145 -1.27 -45.00 -28.25
C ILE A 145 -0.94 -45.04 -26.75
N PRO A 146 -1.67 -44.34 -25.87
CA PRO A 146 -1.45 -44.48 -24.44
C PRO A 146 -2.03 -45.81 -23.97
N GLN A 147 -1.16 -46.76 -23.59
CA GLN A 147 -1.58 -47.93 -22.85
C GLN A 147 -1.97 -47.54 -21.41
N SER A 148 -3.25 -47.76 -21.11
CA SER A 148 -3.84 -48.28 -19.88
C SER A 148 -3.30 -47.82 -18.50
N SER A 149 -4.18 -47.07 -17.83
CA SER A 149 -4.63 -47.27 -16.44
C SER A 149 -3.60 -47.36 -15.31
N ARG A 150 -3.48 -46.27 -14.52
CA ARG A 150 -3.33 -46.37 -13.07
C ARG A 150 -4.18 -45.34 -12.36
N ALA A 151 -5.27 -45.81 -11.77
CA ALA A 151 -6.02 -45.10 -10.75
C ALA A 151 -5.11 -44.88 -9.53
N ILE A 152 -4.99 -43.63 -9.08
CA ILE A 152 -4.45 -43.33 -7.75
C ILE A 152 -5.62 -42.77 -6.93
N SER A 153 -6.12 -43.65 -6.06
CA SER A 153 -7.15 -43.38 -5.06
C SER A 153 -6.76 -42.19 -4.19
N ARG A 154 -7.68 -41.23 -4.07
CA ARG A 154 -7.63 -40.18 -3.05
C ARG A 154 -7.93 -40.80 -1.69
N THR A 155 -7.04 -40.64 -0.73
CA THR A 155 -7.35 -40.82 0.69
C THR A 155 -6.91 -39.55 1.42
N CYS A 156 -7.88 -38.79 1.91
CA CYS A 156 -7.68 -37.73 2.91
C CYS A 156 -7.57 -38.39 4.30
N PRO A 157 -6.67 -37.95 5.19
CA PRO A 157 -6.83 -38.16 6.62
C PRO A 157 -7.46 -36.92 7.28
N TYR A 158 -8.18 -37.22 8.36
CA TYR A 158 -8.95 -36.35 9.26
C TYR A 158 -8.16 -35.17 9.84
#